data_AF-A0A3S9LEW9-F1
#
_entry.id   AF-A0A3S9LEW9-F1
#
_cell.length_a   1.000
_cell.length_b   1.000
_cell.length_c   1.000
_cell.angle_alpha   90.00
_cell.angle_beta   90.00
_cell.angle_gamma   90.00
#
_symmetry.space_group_name_H-M   'P 1'
#
loop_
_entity.id
_entity.type
_entity.pdbx_description
1 polymer ?
#
loop_
_entity_poly.entity_id
_entity_poly.type
_entity_poly.pdbx_seq_one_letter_code
_entity_poly.pdbx_strand_id
1 'polypeptide(L)'
;MEIERAREDLVVAASAGATTIALALLSGVVGLVDVSTVPTLAPLAVYAAYLFSRKGGPYGTLDRPRNWAAVAVLVGGLVVAASALSA
;
A
#
# COMPACT_ATOMS: atom_id res chain seq x y z
N MET A 1 11.90 -5.58 -22.89
CA MET A 1 11.85 -5.64 -21.40
C MET A 1 10.65 -4.88 -20.83
N GLU A 2 9.54 -4.73 -21.56
CA GLU A 2 8.34 -4.04 -21.07
C GLU A 2 7.49 -4.92 -20.14
N ILE A 3 7.37 -6.22 -20.44
CA ILE A 3 6.56 -7.17 -19.68
C ILE A 3 7.07 -7.36 -18.24
N GLU A 4 8.39 -7.39 -18.04
CA GLU A 4 8.97 -7.54 -16.70
C GLU A 4 8.65 -6.31 -15.85
N ARG A 5 8.79 -5.12 -16.43
CA ARG A 5 8.44 -3.86 -15.77
C ARG A 5 6.94 -3.78 -15.45
N ALA A 6 6.08 -4.24 -16.37
CA ALA A 6 4.64 -4.34 -16.14
C ALA A 6 4.28 -5.33 -15.03
N ARG A 7 5.00 -6.47 -14.94
CA ARG A 7 4.83 -7.44 -13.86
C ARG A 7 5.21 -6.85 -12.51
N GLU A 8 6.32 -6.12 -12.44
CA GLU A 8 6.73 -5.43 -11.22
C GLU A 8 5.71 -4.39 -10.77
N ASP A 9 5.21 -3.57 -11.69
CA ASP A 9 4.18 -2.56 -11.41
C ASP A 9 2.89 -3.21 -10.91
N LEU A 10 2.48 -4.34 -11.53
CA LEU A 10 1.33 -5.12 -11.10
C LEU A 10 1.49 -5.61 -9.66
N VAL A 11 2.68 -6.03 -9.23
CA VAL A 11 2.90 -6.48 -7.84
C VAL A 11 2.67 -5.33 -6.85
N VAL A 12 3.15 -4.12 -7.14
CA VAL A 12 2.92 -2.97 -6.27
C VAL A 12 1.44 -2.59 -6.26
N ALA A 13 0.80 -2.52 -7.42
CA ALA A 13 -0.62 -2.21 -7.54
C ALA A 13 -1.50 -3.24 -6.80
N ALA A 14 -1.21 -4.54 -6.99
CA ALA A 14 -1.92 -5.63 -6.33
C ALA A 14 -1.73 -5.58 -4.81
N SER A 15 -0.51 -5.29 -4.32
CA SER A 15 -0.25 -5.18 -2.89
C SER A 15 -1.02 -4.02 -2.24
N ALA A 16 -1.03 -2.84 -2.87
CA ALA A 16 -1.76 -1.67 -2.38
C ALA A 16 -3.28 -1.90 -2.41
N GLY A 17 -3.80 -2.44 -3.52
CA GLY A 17 -5.21 -2.78 -3.67
C GLY A 17 -5.67 -3.83 -2.67
N ALA A 18 -4.95 -4.95 -2.56
CA ALA A 18 -5.26 -6.03 -1.63
C ALA A 18 -5.23 -5.56 -0.17
N THR A 19 -4.24 -4.73 0.20
CA THR A 19 -4.15 -4.17 1.55
C THR A 19 -5.33 -3.24 1.86
N THR A 20 -5.73 -2.42 0.90
CA THR A 20 -6.92 -1.53 1.02
C THR A 20 -8.20 -2.34 1.22
N ILE A 21 -8.38 -3.41 0.42
CA ILE A 21 -9.52 -4.33 0.56
C ILE A 21 -9.50 -5.01 1.93
N ALA A 22 -8.33 -5.47 2.40
CA ALA A 22 -8.20 -6.10 3.69
C ALA A 22 -8.59 -5.16 4.84
N LEU A 23 -8.19 -3.89 4.80
CA LEU A 23 -8.61 -2.86 5.77
C LEU A 23 -10.12 -2.67 5.76
N ALA A 24 -10.72 -2.51 4.57
CA ALA A 24 -12.16 -2.32 4.43
C ALA A 24 -12.96 -3.53 4.94
N LEU A 25 -12.49 -4.75 4.68
CA LEU A 25 -13.12 -5.97 5.19
C LEU A 25 -12.97 -6.09 6.71
N LEU A 26 -11.78 -5.82 7.25
CA LEU A 26 -11.50 -5.88 8.68
C LEU A 26 -12.42 -4.94 9.47
N SER A 27 -12.59 -3.72 8.96
CA SER A 27 -13.42 -2.70 9.59
C SER A 27 -14.91 -2.89 9.33
N GLY A 28 -15.32 -3.03 8.07
CA GLY A 28 -16.74 -3.03 7.69
C GLY A 28 -17.45 -4.38 7.77
N VAL A 29 -16.73 -5.50 7.63
CA VAL A 29 -17.33 -6.84 7.65
C VAL A 29 -17.08 -7.55 8.97
N VAL A 30 -15.82 -7.55 9.43
CA VAL A 30 -15.47 -8.26 10.68
C VAL A 30 -15.72 -7.38 11.91
N GLY A 31 -15.62 -6.06 11.78
CA GLY A 31 -15.81 -5.12 12.90
C GLY A 31 -14.72 -5.22 13.96
N LEU A 32 -13.55 -5.76 13.62
CA LEU A 32 -12.44 -5.97 14.56
C LEU A 32 -11.76 -4.65 14.99
N VAL A 33 -11.71 -3.68 14.07
CA VAL A 33 -11.08 -2.38 14.27
C VAL A 33 -11.87 -1.32 13.52
N ASP A 34 -12.21 -0.21 14.15
CA ASP A 34 -12.85 0.92 13.47
C ASP A 34 -11.80 1.76 12.73
N VAL A 35 -11.86 1.75 11.41
CA VAL A 35 -10.90 2.46 10.55
C VAL A 35 -11.69 3.44 9.69
N SER A 36 -11.44 4.73 9.92
CA SER A 36 -12.07 5.75 9.10
C SER A 36 -11.68 5.63 7.61
N THR A 37 -12.54 6.15 6.74
CA THR A 37 -12.40 5.99 5.28
C THR A 37 -11.09 6.55 4.74
N VAL A 38 -10.60 7.67 5.28
CA VAL A 38 -9.38 8.33 4.78
C VAL A 38 -8.12 7.48 5.04
N PRO A 39 -7.83 7.01 6.26
CA PRO A 39 -6.75 6.06 6.53
C PRO A 39 -6.80 4.76 5.73
N THR A 40 -8.01 4.27 5.41
CA THR A 40 -8.18 3.05 4.60
C THR A 40 -7.54 3.16 3.22
N LEU A 41 -7.42 4.39 2.67
CA LEU A 41 -6.82 4.65 1.35
C LEU A 41 -5.29 4.82 1.40
N ALA A 42 -4.66 4.82 2.58
CA ALA A 42 -3.22 5.04 2.72
C ALA A 42 -2.34 4.08 1.88
N PRO A 43 -2.66 2.77 1.74
CA PRO A 43 -1.89 1.89 0.86
C PRO A 43 -1.94 2.33 -0.62
N LEU A 44 -3.02 2.95 -1.08
CA LEU A 44 -3.10 3.50 -2.44
C LEU A 44 -2.21 4.73 -2.62
N ALA A 45 -2.05 5.55 -1.59
CA ALA A 45 -1.11 6.68 -1.62
C ALA A 45 0.34 6.21 -1.80
N VAL A 46 0.70 5.05 -1.24
CA VAL A 46 2.00 4.40 -1.47
C VAL A 46 2.18 4.03 -2.94
N TYR A 47 1.14 3.44 -3.57
CA TYR A 47 1.19 3.14 -5.00
C TYR A 47 1.28 4.40 -5.87
N ALA A 48 0.57 5.46 -5.51
CA ALA A 48 0.70 6.75 -6.20
C ALA A 48 2.13 7.29 -6.09
N ALA A 49 2.73 7.27 -4.91
CA ALA A 49 4.11 7.70 -4.70
C ALA A 49 5.11 6.87 -5.52
N TYR A 50 4.91 5.55 -5.61
CA TYR A 50 5.67 4.65 -6.48
C TYR A 50 5.64 5.10 -7.95
N LEU A 51 4.45 5.41 -8.48
CA LEU A 51 4.29 5.87 -9.87
C LEU A 51 5.03 7.19 -10.15
N PHE A 52 5.07 8.10 -9.19
CA PHE A 52 5.79 9.37 -9.33
C PHE A 52 7.31 9.20 -9.12
N SER A 53 7.75 8.27 -8.27
CA SER A 53 9.17 7.98 -8.05
C SER A 53 9.86 7.45 -9.33
N ARG A 54 9.19 6.53 -10.04
CA ARG A 54 9.70 5.88 -11.28
C ARG A 54 9.79 6.81 -12.51
N LYS A 55 9.51 8.12 -12.39
CA LYS A 55 9.54 9.09 -13.51
C LYS A 55 10.89 9.75 -13.80
N GLY A 56 11.98 9.39 -13.13
CA GLY A 56 13.34 9.82 -13.53
C GLY A 56 14.22 10.46 -12.45
N GLY A 57 13.93 10.25 -11.16
CA GLY A 57 14.81 10.68 -10.07
C GLY A 57 16.05 9.79 -9.92
N PRO A 58 17.12 10.25 -9.26
CA PRO A 58 18.32 9.44 -9.00
C PRO A 58 17.94 8.21 -8.16
N TYR A 59 17.78 7.07 -8.82
CA TYR A 59 17.34 5.83 -8.22
C TYR A 59 18.41 5.29 -7.28
N GLY A 60 18.21 5.50 -5.98
CA GLY A 60 18.96 4.78 -4.96
C GLY A 60 18.57 3.30 -4.97
N THR A 61 19.43 2.45 -4.39
CA THR A 61 19.20 0.99 -4.23
C THR A 61 17.89 0.62 -3.51
N LEU A 62 17.22 1.60 -2.89
CA LEU A 62 15.97 1.47 -2.16
C LEU A 62 14.72 1.57 -3.05
N ASP A 63 14.80 2.16 -4.25
CA ASP A 63 13.65 2.34 -5.16
C ASP A 63 13.40 1.09 -6.02
N ARG A 64 13.16 -0.04 -5.37
CA ARG A 64 12.80 -1.32 -6.01
C ARG A 64 11.31 -1.58 -5.85
N PRO A 65 10.59 -2.09 -6.88
CA PRO A 65 9.17 -2.38 -6.79
C PRO A 65 8.80 -3.28 -5.60
N ARG A 66 9.65 -4.26 -5.28
CA ARG A 66 9.47 -5.13 -4.12
C ARG A 66 9.45 -4.39 -2.78
N ASN A 67 10.25 -3.33 -2.65
CA ASN A 67 10.27 -2.50 -1.44
C ASN A 67 8.97 -1.70 -1.33
N TRP A 68 8.48 -1.13 -2.43
CA TRP A 68 7.20 -0.42 -2.45
C TRP A 68 6.01 -1.31 -2.12
N ALA A 69 6.01 -2.55 -2.61
CA ALA A 69 4.99 -3.52 -2.22
C ALA A 69 5.02 -3.82 -0.71
N ALA A 70 6.21 -3.99 -0.14
CA ALA A 70 6.36 -4.15 1.31
C ALA A 70 5.89 -2.90 2.08
N VAL A 71 6.23 -1.70 1.61
CA VAL A 71 5.77 -0.43 2.22
C VAL A 71 4.26 -0.32 2.18
N ALA A 72 3.59 -0.71 1.09
CA ALA A 72 2.13 -0.66 0.99
C ALA A 72 1.46 -1.55 2.06
N VAL A 73 1.99 -2.77 2.27
CA VAL A 73 1.53 -3.69 3.32
C VAL A 73 1.83 -3.14 4.71
N LEU A 74 3.03 -2.62 4.93
CA LEU A 74 3.45 -2.03 6.22
C LEU A 74 2.57 -0.85 6.61
N VAL A 75 2.25 0.03 5.66
CA VAL A 75 1.34 1.17 5.88
C VAL A 75 -0.05 0.68 6.27
N GLY A 76 -0.57 -0.39 5.64
CA GLY A 76 -1.82 -1.00 6.08
C GLY A 76 -1.75 -1.51 7.52
N GLY A 77 -0.68 -2.20 7.88
CA GLY A 77 -0.44 -2.64 9.27
C GLY A 77 -0.38 -1.47 10.26
N LEU A 78 0.26 -0.36 9.88
CA LEU A 78 0.32 0.86 10.69
C LEU A 78 -1.05 1.50 10.87
N VAL A 79 -1.89 1.51 9.85
CA VAL A 79 -3.28 2.01 9.95
C VAL A 79 -4.06 1.17 10.97
N VAL A 80 -3.97 -0.16 10.90
CA VAL A 80 -4.62 -1.06 11.88
C VAL A 80 -4.11 -0.77 13.29
N ALA A 81 -2.78 -0.70 13.48
CA ALA A 81 -2.18 -0.45 14.78
C ALA A 81 -2.60 0.91 15.36
N ALA A 82 -2.58 1.97 14.54
CA ALA A 82 -2.98 3.31 14.95
C ALA A 82 -4.46 3.38 15.35
N SER A 83 -5.34 2.75 14.56
CA SER A 83 -6.76 2.65 14.91
C SER A 83 -7.00 1.88 16.21
N ALA A 84 -6.31 0.76 16.40
CA ALA A 84 -6.44 -0.04 17.63
C ALA A 84 -5.94 0.70 18.88
N LEU A 85 -4.92 1.56 18.76
CA LEU A 85 -4.41 2.39 19.87
C LEU A 85 -5.29 3.60 20.17
N SER A 86 -6.19 3.97 19.26
CA SER A 86 -7.06 5.15 19.39
C SER A 86 -8.50 4.80 19.82
N ALA A 87 -8.81 3.50 19.95
CA ALA A 87 -10.09 2.96 20.39
C ALA A 87 -10.12 2.79 21.92
#